data_AF-A0A959XPY0-F1
#
_entry.id   AF-A0A959XPY0-F1
#
_cell.length_a   1.000
_cell.length_b   1.000
_cell.length_c   1.000
_cell.angle_alpha   90.00
_cell.angle_beta   90.00
_cell.angle_gamma   90.00
#
_symmetry.space_group_name_H-M   'P 1'
#
loop_
_entity.id
_entity.type
_entity.pdbx_description
1 polymer ?
#
loop_
_entity_poly.entity_id
_entity_poly.type
_entity_poly.pdbx_seq_one_letter_code
_entity_poly.pdbx_strand_id
1 'polypeptide(L)'
;MPAIAEKVCLECGEKIAGRTDKRFCSDACRNLYHYHANNAPINYVRNVVNALKRNRRILSELNTGADGKTKVHRDRLLEKGYSFMYHTNTHRTKAGNTYVFCFEHGYLELGESWFMLVRRDEYLGRAGDLKKD
;
A
#
# COMPACT_ATOMS: atom_id res chain seq x y z
N MET A 1 8.91 47.83 -26.13
CA MET A 1 8.01 46.74 -26.54
C MET A 1 7.91 45.76 -25.37
N PRO A 2 6.73 45.47 -24.80
CA PRO A 2 6.63 44.45 -23.76
C PRO A 2 6.70 43.06 -24.42
N ALA A 3 7.51 42.17 -23.86
CA ALA A 3 7.59 40.78 -24.31
C ALA A 3 6.24 40.10 -24.06
N ILE A 4 5.67 39.49 -25.10
CA ILE A 4 4.46 38.67 -24.99
C ILE A 4 4.87 37.42 -24.21
N ALA A 5 4.36 37.26 -22.99
CA ALA A 5 4.58 36.05 -22.20
C ALA A 5 4.03 34.84 -22.96
N GLU A 6 4.91 33.91 -23.32
CA GLU A 6 4.53 32.67 -24.00
C GLU A 6 3.66 31.83 -23.08
N LYS A 7 2.47 31.45 -23.54
CA LYS A 7 1.58 30.55 -22.79
C LYS A 7 2.06 29.12 -22.92
N VAL A 8 2.15 28.45 -21.78
CA VAL A 8 2.59 27.04 -21.68
C VAL A 8 1.46 26.17 -21.16
N CYS A 9 1.49 24.89 -21.53
CA CYS A 9 0.55 23.88 -21.08
C CYS A 9 0.73 23.60 -19.59
N LEU A 10 -0.38 23.58 -18.85
CA LEU A 10 -0.36 23.29 -17.41
C LEU A 10 0.07 21.85 -17.08
N GLU A 11 0.03 20.93 -18.05
CA GLU A 11 0.44 19.52 -17.86
C GLU A 11 1.87 19.26 -18.35
N CYS A 12 2.15 19.48 -19.64
CA CYS A 12 3.43 19.10 -20.25
C CYS A 12 4.44 20.26 -20.38
N GLY A 13 4.05 21.50 -20.05
CA GLY A 13 4.91 22.68 -20.19
C GLY A 13 5.18 23.14 -21.64
N GLU A 14 4.65 22.43 -22.66
CA GLU A 14 4.82 22.83 -24.05
C GLU A 14 4.10 24.15 -24.38
N LYS A 15 4.64 24.89 -25.35
CA LYS A 15 4.03 26.14 -25.81
C LYS A 15 2.64 25.88 -26.39
N ILE A 16 1.67 26.66 -25.91
CA ILE A 16 0.30 26.63 -26.39
C ILE A 16 0.13 27.73 -27.45
N ALA A 17 -0.28 27.31 -28.64
CA ALA A 17 -0.83 28.19 -29.66
C ALA A 17 -2.37 28.10 -29.69
N GLY A 18 -3.03 29.22 -29.95
CA GLY A 18 -4.48 29.31 -30.13
C GLY A 18 -5.14 30.38 -29.27
N ARG A 19 -6.41 30.17 -28.93
CA ARG A 19 -7.25 31.13 -28.19
C ARG A 19 -6.57 31.64 -26.91
N THR A 20 -6.88 32.88 -26.56
CA THR A 20 -6.36 33.55 -25.36
C THR A 20 -6.64 32.79 -24.06
N ASP A 21 -7.72 32.02 -23.95
CA ASP A 21 -8.08 31.27 -22.75
C ASP A 21 -7.61 29.81 -22.75
N LYS A 22 -6.83 29.38 -23.75
CA LYS A 22 -6.36 28.00 -23.86
C LYS A 22 -5.33 27.66 -22.77
N ARG A 23 -5.62 26.61 -22.00
CA ARG A 23 -4.81 26.16 -20.84
C ARG A 23 -4.03 24.85 -21.07
N PHE A 24 -4.42 24.08 -22.09
CA PHE A 24 -3.83 22.77 -22.40
C PHE A 24 -3.49 22.67 -23.89
N CYS A 25 -2.40 22.00 -24.25
CA CYS A 25 -2.02 21.79 -25.65
C CYS A 25 -2.94 20.78 -26.35
N SER A 26 -3.48 19.80 -25.61
CA SER A 26 -4.35 18.72 -26.09
C SER A 26 -5.41 18.31 -25.06
N ASP A 27 -6.47 17.64 -25.52
CA ASP A 27 -7.46 17.01 -24.63
C ASP A 27 -6.84 15.95 -23.71
N ALA A 28 -5.81 15.24 -24.18
CA ALA A 28 -5.05 14.29 -23.38
C ALA A 28 -4.37 14.97 -22.19
N CYS A 29 -3.70 16.11 -22.42
CA CYS A 29 -3.09 16.91 -21.35
C CYS A 29 -4.13 17.46 -20.36
N ARG A 30 -5.31 17.89 -20.83
CA ARG A 30 -6.39 18.31 -19.94
C ARG A 30 -6.84 17.15 -19.04
N ASN A 31 -7.05 15.97 -19.61
CA ASN A 31 -7.49 14.80 -18.86
C ASN A 31 -6.43 14.34 -17.86
N LEU A 32 -5.16 14.33 -18.24
CA LEU A 32 -4.05 13.94 -17.37
C LEU A 32 -3.88 14.93 -16.21
N TYR A 33 -3.98 16.23 -16.48
CA TYR A 33 -3.94 17.27 -15.44
C TYR A 33 -5.05 17.08 -14.40
N HIS A 34 -6.29 16.84 -14.85
CA HIS A 34 -7.40 16.57 -13.94
C HIS A 34 -7.28 15.21 -13.25
N TYR A 35 -6.71 14.20 -13.92
CA TYR A 35 -6.41 12.91 -13.31
C TYR A 35 -5.39 13.08 -12.19
N HIS A 36 -4.30 13.81 -12.40
CA HIS A 36 -3.32 14.13 -11.38
C HIS A 36 -3.92 14.96 -10.25
N ALA A 37 -4.74 15.96 -10.54
CA ALA A 37 -5.40 16.77 -9.50
C ALA A 37 -6.35 15.93 -8.62
N ASN A 38 -7.09 14.99 -9.20
CA ASN A 38 -8.11 14.20 -8.50
C ASN A 38 -7.58 12.88 -7.91
N ASN A 39 -6.51 12.32 -8.49
CA ASN A 39 -5.93 11.03 -8.12
C ASN A 39 -4.48 11.14 -7.63
N ALA A 40 -3.95 12.35 -7.43
CA ALA A 40 -2.66 12.54 -6.75
C ALA A 40 -2.72 11.77 -5.42
N PRO A 41 -1.85 10.77 -5.22
CA PRO A 41 -1.89 10.01 -3.99
C PRO A 41 -1.60 10.97 -2.85
N ILE A 42 -2.56 11.12 -1.94
CA ILE A 42 -2.36 11.84 -0.69
C ILE A 42 -1.13 11.21 -0.02
N ASN A 43 -0.11 12.02 0.30
CA ASN A 43 1.15 11.52 0.84
C ASN A 43 0.94 10.58 2.03
N TYR A 44 -0.04 10.88 2.88
CA TYR A 44 -0.47 10.02 3.98
C TYR A 44 -0.92 8.63 3.51
N VAL A 45 -1.85 8.54 2.56
CA VAL A 45 -2.34 7.26 2.01
C VAL A 45 -1.19 6.46 1.41
N ARG A 46 -0.30 7.11 0.65
CA ARG A 46 0.90 6.46 0.09
C ARG A 46 1.78 5.88 1.20
N ASN A 47 2.00 6.62 2.28
CA ASN A 47 2.80 6.16 3.42
C ASN A 47 2.16 4.97 4.14
N VAL A 48 0.84 4.97 4.33
CA VAL A 48 0.10 3.84 4.92
C VAL A 48 0.22 2.59 4.04
N VAL A 49 0.03 2.72 2.72
CA VAL A 49 0.19 1.60 1.78
C VAL A 49 1.61 1.05 1.79
N ASN A 50 2.62 1.93 1.86
CA ASN A 50 4.02 1.51 1.97
C ASN A 50 4.31 0.78 3.28
N ALA A 51 3.72 1.22 4.40
CA ALA A 51 3.82 0.54 5.69
C ALA A 51 3.18 -0.85 5.63
N LEU A 52 1.99 -0.99 5.04
CA LEU A 52 1.33 -2.29 4.85
C LEU A 52 2.15 -3.24 3.96
N LYS A 53 2.73 -2.75 2.85
CA LYS A 53 3.61 -3.56 2.01
C LYS A 53 4.85 -4.04 2.76
N ARG A 54 5.45 -3.17 3.58
CA ARG A 54 6.60 -3.51 4.44
C ARG A 54 6.20 -4.56 5.49
N ASN A 55 5.08 -4.36 6.17
CA ASN A 55 4.53 -5.29 7.15
C ASN A 55 4.32 -6.68 6.54
N ARG A 56 3.66 -6.77 5.39
CA ARG A 56 3.44 -8.03 4.66
C ARG A 56 4.77 -8.73 4.36
N ARG A 57 5.77 -7.99 3.86
CA ARG A 57 7.10 -8.54 3.57
C ARG A 57 7.79 -9.09 4.82
N ILE A 58 7.79 -8.34 5.93
CA ILE A 58 8.42 -8.77 7.19
C ILE A 58 7.77 -10.06 7.71
N LEU A 59 6.44 -10.14 7.72
CA LEU A 59 5.74 -11.34 8.16
C LEU A 59 6.05 -12.54 7.27
N SER A 60 6.13 -12.33 5.95
CA SER A 60 6.50 -13.37 4.99
C SER A 60 7.92 -13.87 5.20
N GLU A 61 8.89 -12.96 5.38
CA GLU A 61 10.31 -13.30 5.62
C GLU A 61 10.53 -14.03 6.95
N LEU A 62 9.80 -13.66 8.00
CA LEU A 62 9.95 -14.25 9.33
C LEU A 62 9.15 -15.54 9.49
N ASN A 63 8.13 -15.78 8.68
CA ASN A 63 7.31 -16.98 8.77
C ASN A 63 7.92 -18.14 7.97
N THR A 64 9.04 -18.68 8.48
CA THR A 64 9.82 -19.75 7.83
C THR A 64 9.47 -21.17 8.28
N GLY A 65 8.50 -21.33 9.18
CA GLY A 65 8.08 -22.64 9.69
C GLY A 65 7.49 -23.53 8.59
N ALA A 66 7.84 -24.81 8.61
CA ALA A 66 7.42 -25.79 7.61
C ALA A 66 5.90 -26.03 7.59
N ASP A 67 5.19 -25.73 8.68
CA ASP A 67 3.74 -25.79 8.81
C ASP A 67 3.05 -24.45 8.49
N GLY A 68 3.81 -23.47 8.00
CA GLY A 68 3.32 -22.11 7.75
C GLY A 68 3.11 -21.29 9.03
N LYS A 69 3.70 -21.71 10.16
CA LYS A 69 3.62 -21.00 11.44
C LYS A 69 4.99 -20.81 12.06
N THR A 70 5.25 -19.62 12.60
CA THR A 70 6.54 -19.32 13.26
C THR A 70 6.31 -18.47 14.50
N LYS A 71 6.93 -18.84 15.62
CA LYS A 71 6.88 -18.01 16.84
C LYS A 71 8.00 -16.97 16.79
N VAL A 72 7.66 -15.70 16.99
CA VAL A 72 8.60 -14.57 16.98
C VAL A 72 8.34 -13.62 18.14
N HIS A 73 9.39 -13.03 18.70
CA HIS A 73 9.25 -11.98 19.70
C HIS A 73 8.91 -10.64 19.05
N ARG A 74 8.20 -9.77 19.76
CA ARG A 74 7.81 -8.42 19.32
C ARG A 74 9.00 -7.60 18.84
N ASP A 75 10.11 -7.66 19.56
CA ASP A 75 11.29 -6.85 19.24
C ASP A 75 11.85 -7.18 17.85
N ARG A 76 11.82 -8.45 17.45
CA ARG A 76 12.28 -8.87 16.12
C ARG A 76 11.44 -8.27 14.99
N LEU A 77 10.14 -8.05 15.23
CA LEU A 77 9.27 -7.36 14.29
C LEU A 77 9.61 -5.86 14.24
N LEU A 78 9.82 -5.24 15.40
CA LEU A 78 10.17 -3.82 15.50
C LEU A 78 11.53 -3.51 14.88
N GLU A 79 12.54 -4.33 15.11
CA GLU A 79 13.89 -4.21 14.53
C GLU A 79 13.85 -4.22 13.00
N LYS A 80 12.97 -5.03 12.40
CA LYS A 80 12.73 -5.05 10.95
C LYS A 80 11.86 -3.88 10.45
N GLY A 81 11.35 -3.05 11.35
CA GLY A 81 10.53 -1.88 11.03
C GLY A 81 9.05 -2.21 10.80
N TYR A 82 8.52 -3.25 11.45
CA TYR A 82 7.10 -3.58 11.43
C TYR A 82 6.28 -2.51 12.16
N SER A 83 5.21 -2.02 11.52
CA SER A 83 4.28 -1.07 12.14
C SER A 83 3.01 -1.76 12.60
N PHE A 84 2.83 -1.90 13.91
CA PHE A 84 1.61 -2.45 14.51
C PHE A 84 0.37 -1.53 14.36
N MET A 85 0.58 -0.29 13.91
CA MET A 85 -0.51 0.68 13.71
C MET A 85 -1.40 0.34 12.52
N TYR A 86 -0.87 -0.36 11.51
CA TYR A 86 -1.56 -0.62 10.25
C TYR A 86 -1.70 -2.11 9.98
N HIS A 87 -2.94 -2.55 9.76
CA HIS A 87 -3.31 -3.89 9.37
C HIS A 87 -4.49 -3.82 8.39
N THR A 88 -4.73 -4.87 7.62
CA THR A 88 -5.85 -4.90 6.67
C THR A 88 -7.12 -5.41 7.32
N ASN A 89 -7.04 -6.51 8.10
CA ASN A 89 -8.20 -7.17 8.68
C ASN A 89 -7.87 -7.76 10.06
N THR A 90 -8.90 -7.93 10.88
CA THR A 90 -8.83 -8.71 12.13
C THR A 90 -9.82 -9.86 12.09
N HIS A 91 -9.47 -10.97 12.73
CA HIS A 91 -10.34 -12.13 12.86
C HIS A 91 -10.32 -12.65 14.29
N ARG A 92 -11.47 -12.57 14.97
CA ARG A 92 -11.62 -13.08 16.33
C ARG A 92 -12.27 -14.47 16.29
N THR A 93 -11.65 -15.44 16.94
CA THR A 93 -12.19 -16.80 17.03
C THR A 93 -13.20 -16.92 18.17
N LYS A 94 -14.01 -17.98 18.14
CA LYS A 94 -14.94 -18.32 19.22
C LYS A 94 -14.25 -18.56 20.57
N ALA A 95 -12.99 -18.98 20.54
CA ALA A 95 -12.16 -19.17 21.73
C ALA A 95 -11.59 -17.85 22.30
N GLY A 96 -11.89 -16.71 21.67
CA GLY A 96 -11.45 -15.38 22.12
C GLY A 96 -10.13 -14.89 21.51
N ASN A 97 -9.39 -15.75 20.80
CA ASN A 97 -8.13 -15.39 20.15
C ASN A 97 -8.35 -14.39 19.02
N THR A 98 -7.54 -13.34 18.96
CA THR A 98 -7.61 -12.31 17.92
C THR A 98 -6.40 -12.40 17.00
N TYR A 99 -6.68 -12.68 15.73
CA TYR A 99 -5.69 -12.67 14.67
C TYR A 99 -5.70 -11.30 13.99
N VAL A 100 -4.52 -10.76 13.74
CA VAL A 100 -4.32 -9.49 13.02
C VAL A 100 -3.59 -9.80 11.72
N PHE A 101 -4.16 -9.38 10.60
CA PHE A 101 -3.66 -9.68 9.27
C PHE A 101 -3.23 -8.43 8.51
N CYS A 102 -2.14 -8.57 7.77
CA CYS A 102 -1.71 -7.69 6.70
C CYS A 102 -1.72 -8.49 5.39
N PHE A 103 -2.86 -8.43 4.69
CA PHE A 103 -3.23 -9.29 3.57
C PHE A 103 -3.31 -10.76 4.00
N GLU A 104 -2.63 -11.68 3.30
CA GLU A 104 -2.60 -13.12 3.59
C GLU A 104 -1.69 -13.48 4.76
N HIS A 105 -0.79 -12.59 5.18
CA HIS A 105 0.08 -12.82 6.31
C HIS A 105 -0.48 -12.17 7.57
N GLY A 106 -0.35 -12.82 8.72
CA GLY A 106 -0.84 -12.27 9.98
C GLY A 106 -0.13 -12.83 11.18
N TYR A 107 -0.60 -12.43 12.37
CA TYR A 107 -0.11 -12.93 13.63
C TYR A 107 -1.24 -13.10 14.66
N LEU A 108 -0.99 -13.98 15.62
CA LEU A 108 -1.73 -14.12 16.86
C LEU A 108 -0.81 -13.77 18.03
N GLU A 109 -1.27 -12.93 18.96
CA GLU A 109 -0.55 -12.66 20.19
C GLU A 109 -0.68 -13.84 21.17
N LEU A 110 0.45 -14.32 21.67
CA LEU A 110 0.53 -15.45 22.60
C LEU A 110 0.73 -15.01 24.06
N GLY A 111 0.92 -13.72 24.30
CA GLY A 111 1.34 -13.17 25.60
C GLY A 111 2.85 -12.98 25.69
N GLU A 112 3.31 -12.26 26.71
CA GLU A 112 4.74 -11.94 26.95
C GLU A 112 5.46 -11.37 25.72
N SER A 113 4.76 -10.54 24.93
CA SER A 113 5.29 -9.98 23.68
C SER A 113 5.69 -11.02 22.62
N TRP A 114 5.18 -12.25 22.71
CA TRP A 114 5.36 -13.26 21.68
C TRP A 114 4.17 -13.30 20.71
N PHE A 115 4.50 -13.50 19.44
CA PHE A 115 3.55 -13.64 18.36
C PHE A 115 3.74 -14.96 17.62
N MET A 116 2.64 -15.60 17.24
CA MET A 116 2.62 -16.68 16.26
C MET A 116 2.28 -16.09 14.90
N LEU A 117 3.24 -16.10 13.98
CA LEU A 117 3.02 -15.73 12.59
C LEU A 117 2.24 -16.84 11.89
N VAL A 118 1.33 -16.44 11.01
CA VAL A 118 0.48 -17.33 10.22
C VAL A 118 0.33 -16.80 8.79
N ARG A 119 -0.05 -17.70 7.87
CA ARG A 119 -0.44 -17.36 6.50
C ARG A 119 -1.82 -17.97 6.20
N ARG A 120 -2.66 -17.21 5.49
CA ARG A 120 -4.02 -17.61 5.10
C ARG A 120 -4.20 -17.54 3.59
N ASP A 121 -3.97 -18.67 2.95
CA ASP A 121 -4.02 -18.81 1.48
C ASP A 121 -5.41 -18.60 0.87
N GLU A 122 -6.49 -18.76 1.65
CA GLU A 122 -7.85 -18.48 1.20
C GLU A 122 -8.03 -17.06 0.63
N TYR A 123 -7.29 -16.07 1.15
CA TYR A 123 -7.35 -14.70 0.62
C TYR A 123 -6.77 -14.58 -0.79
N LEU A 124 -5.69 -15.32 -1.07
CA LEU A 124 -5.11 -15.39 -2.40
C LEU A 124 -6.04 -16.15 -3.36
N GLY A 125 -6.68 -17.22 -2.89
CA GLY A 125 -7.66 -17.99 -3.67
C GLY A 125 -8.83 -17.14 -4.18
N ARG A 126 -9.36 -16.23 -3.35
CA ARG A 126 -10.44 -15.31 -3.75
C ARG A 126 -10.02 -14.27 -4.78
N ALA A 127 -8.75 -13.88 -4.77
CA ALA A 127 -8.20 -12.91 -5.71
C ALA A 127 -7.74 -13.54 -7.03
N GLY A 128 -7.65 -14.88 -7.11
CA GLY A 128 -7.07 -15.60 -8.25
C GLY A 128 -5.54 -15.69 -8.22
N ASP A 129 -4.91 -15.28 -7.12
CA ASP A 129 -3.45 -15.20 -6.96
C ASP A 129 -2.83 -16.45 -6.31
N LEU A 130 -3.64 -17.49 -6.05
CA LEU A 130 -3.14 -18.72 -5.48
C LEU A 130 -2.32 -19.47 -6.54
N LYS A 131 -0.99 -19.51 -6.38
CA LYS A 131 -0.15 -20.41 -7.15
C LYS A 131 -0.52 -21.84 -6.75
N LYS A 132 -1.06 -22.62 -7.68
CA LYS A 132 -1.09 -24.07 -7.56
C LYS A 132 0.35 -24.54 -7.77
N ASP A 133 0.94 -25.10 -6.73
CA ASP A 133 2.14 -25.94 -6.87
C ASP A 133 1.81 -27.17 -7.74
#